data_AF-A0A1M6REZ8-F1
#
_entry.id   AF-A0A1M6REZ8-F1
#
_cell.length_a   1.000
_cell.length_b   1.000
_cell.length_c   1.000
_cell.angle_alpha   90.00
_cell.angle_beta   90.00
_cell.angle_gamma   90.00
#
_symmetry.space_group_name_H-M   'P 1'
#
loop_
_entity.id
_entity.type
_entity.pdbx_description
1 polymer ?
#
loop_
_entity_poly.entity_id
_entity_poly.type
_entity_poly.pdbx_seq_one_letter_code
_entity_poly.pdbx_strand_id
1 'polypeptide(L)' 'MESLRSKRLAYTKIEMECKDNYSRIREIERILNEHEIIEKFNEELFRVLVEKIRVVSLAEVEFVLKTGVVVREIL' A
#
# COMPACT_ATOMS: atom_id res chain seq x y z
N MET A 1 45.70 8.66 -3.53
CA MET A 1 44.76 9.75 -3.15
C MET A 1 43.48 9.72 -3.97
N GLU A 2 43.52 9.41 -5.28
CA GLU A 2 42.33 9.37 -6.14
C GLU A 2 41.29 8.32 -5.73
N SER A 3 41.71 7.12 -5.31
CA SER A 3 40.77 6.07 -4.89
C SER A 3 39.86 6.46 -3.72
N LEU A 4 40.37 7.24 -2.77
CA LEU A 4 39.60 7.76 -1.63
C LEU A 4 38.64 8.88 -2.06
N ARG A 5 39.03 9.71 -3.02
CA ARG A 5 38.14 10.73 -3.61
C ARG A 5 36.98 10.10 -4.37
N SER A 6 37.23 9.07 -5.19
CA SER A 6 36.19 8.38 -5.96
C SER A 6 35.20 7.67 -5.03
N LYS A 7 35.69 7.02 -3.96
CA LYS A 7 34.82 6.42 -2.93
C LYS A 7 33.93 7.47 -2.28
N ARG A 8 34.49 8.62 -1.87
CA ARG A 8 33.72 9.70 -1.24
C ARG A 8 32.60 10.21 -2.16
N LEU A 9 32.88 10.42 -3.44
CA LEU A 9 31.87 10.86 -4.42
C LEU A 9 30.73 9.85 -4.58
N ALA A 10 31.06 8.55 -4.61
CA ALA A 10 30.06 7.49 -4.67
C ALA A 10 29.16 7.46 -3.42
N TYR A 11 29.76 7.59 -2.22
CA TYR A 11 28.99 7.67 -0.97
C TYR A 11 28.05 8.89 -0.95
N THR A 12 28.54 10.07 -1.33
CA THR A 12 27.71 11.27 -1.37
C THR A 12 26.57 11.13 -2.38
N LYS A 13 26.81 10.49 -3.53
CA LYS A 13 25.76 10.22 -4.52
C LYS A 13 24.67 9.29 -3.96
N ILE A 14 25.08 8.18 -3.34
CA ILE A 14 24.15 7.21 -2.74
C ILE A 14 23.34 7.87 -1.61
N GLU A 15 23.98 8.69 -0.78
CA GLU A 15 23.31 9.42 0.30
C GLU A 15 22.24 10.39 -0.24
N MET A 16 22.53 11.09 -1.34
CA MET A 16 21.54 11.92 -2.02
C MET A 16 20.39 11.09 -2.61
N GLU A 17 20.67 9.96 -3.25
CA GLU A 17 19.64 9.05 -3.81
C GLU A 17 18.75 8.46 -2.70
N CYS A 18 19.33 8.06 -1.57
CA CYS A 18 18.57 7.59 -0.41
C CYS A 18 17.67 8.70 0.17
N LYS A 19 18.18 9.93 0.24
CA LYS A 19 17.41 11.09 0.71
C LYS A 19 16.23 11.40 -0.22
N ASP A 20 16.45 11.33 -1.53
CA ASP A 20 15.42 11.57 -2.55
C ASP A 20 14.33 10.49 -2.53
N ASN A 21 14.73 9.21 -2.44
CA ASN A 21 13.80 8.10 -2.27
C ASN A 21 12.99 8.22 -0.97
N TYR A 22 13.63 8.64 0.12
CA TYR A 22 12.94 8.84 1.40
C TYR A 22 11.89 9.96 1.31
N SER A 23 12.19 11.08 0.63
CA SER A 23 11.19 12.13 0.38
C SER A 23 10.01 11.62 -0.46
N ARG A 24 10.26 10.83 -1.49
CA ARG A 24 9.20 10.27 -2.35
C ARG A 24 8.29 9.30 -1.59
N ILE A 25 8.87 8.45 -0.74
CA ILE A 25 8.10 7.54 0.12
C ILE A 25 7.22 8.33 1.09
N ARG A 26 7.75 9.38 1.72
CA ARG A 26 6.96 10.25 2.61
C ARG A 26 5.86 11.00 1.88
N GLU A 27 6.06 11.37 0.63
CA GLU A 27 5.04 12.01 -0.19
C GLU A 27 3.91 11.03 -0.56
N ILE A 28 4.26 9.78 -0.91
CA ILE A 28 3.28 8.70 -1.12
C ILE A 28 2.50 8.43 0.18
N GLU A 29 3.19 8.31 1.31
CA GLU A 29 2.58 8.10 2.62
C GLU A 29 1.64 9.26 2.99
N ARG A 30 2.03 10.52 2.72
CA ARG A 30 1.17 11.68 2.92
C ARG A 30 -0.09 11.61 2.05
N ILE A 31 0.04 11.34 0.75
CA ILE A 31 -1.08 11.25 -0.19
C ILE A 31 -2.06 10.15 0.24
N LEU A 32 -1.53 9.02 0.71
CA LEU A 32 -2.34 7.91 1.23
C LEU A 32 -3.06 8.30 2.53
N ASN A 33 -2.36 8.97 3.46
CA ASN A 33 -2.92 9.42 4.74
C ASN A 33 -3.84 10.66 4.64
N GLU A 34 -3.97 11.30 3.48
CA GLU A 34 -4.97 12.36 3.24
C GLU A 34 -6.40 11.79 3.06
N HIS A 35 -6.55 10.47 3.24
CA HIS A 35 -7.71 9.73 3.79
C HIS A 35 -9.10 9.84 3.15
N GLU A 36 -9.37 10.73 2.22
CA GLU A 36 -10.66 10.71 1.49
C GLU A 36 -10.62 9.77 0.28
N ILE A 37 -9.42 9.57 -0.29
CA ILE A 37 -9.21 8.69 -1.45
C ILE A 37 -9.20 7.23 -1.02
N ILE A 38 -8.62 6.87 0.14
CA ILE A 38 -8.56 5.47 0.59
C ILE A 38 -9.92 4.93 0.99
N GLU A 39 -10.78 5.73 1.63
CA GLU A 39 -12.14 5.28 1.98
C GLU A 39 -12.99 5.03 0.72
N LYS A 40 -12.95 5.95 -0.26
CA LYS A 40 -13.63 5.77 -1.56
C LYS A 40 -13.00 4.64 -2.38
N PHE A 41 -11.68 4.51 -2.34
CA PHE A 41 -10.93 3.41 -2.95
C PHE A 41 -11.35 2.08 -2.33
N ASN A 42 -11.57 2.01 -1.02
CA ASN A 42 -12.04 0.80 -0.36
C ASN A 42 -13.44 0.38 -0.83
N GLU A 43 -14.40 1.29 -0.96
CA GLU A 43 -15.76 0.92 -1.42
C GLU A 43 -15.78 0.51 -2.90
N GLU A 44 -15.14 1.28 -3.79
CA GLU A 44 -15.07 0.95 -5.22
C GLU A 44 -14.31 -0.35 -5.45
N LEU A 45 -13.16 -0.53 -4.78
CA LEU A 45 -12.37 -1.76 -4.85
C LEU A 45 -13.16 -2.94 -4.29
N PHE A 46 -13.91 -2.76 -3.20
CA PHE A 46 -14.78 -3.79 -2.65
C PHE A 46 -15.83 -4.22 -3.68
N ARG A 47 -16.50 -3.28 -4.36
CA ARG A 47 -17.45 -3.60 -5.45
C ARG A 47 -16.78 -4.29 -6.64
N VAL A 48 -15.55 -3.92 -6.96
CA VAL A 48 -14.81 -4.54 -8.07
C VAL A 48 -14.34 -5.95 -7.70
N LEU A 49 -13.94 -6.18 -6.44
CA LEU A 49 -13.34 -7.44 -5.99
C LEU A 49 -14.37 -8.47 -5.53
N VAL A 50 -15.42 -8.05 -4.83
CA VAL A 50 -16.43 -8.95 -4.28
C VAL A 50 -17.40 -9.36 -5.39
N GLU A 51 -17.53 -10.67 -5.57
CA GLU A 51 -18.49 -11.28 -6.48
C GLU A 51 -19.81 -11.56 -5.77
N LYS A 52 -19.75 -12.07 -4.54
CA LYS A 52 -20.94 -12.46 -3.77
C LYS A 52 -20.70 -12.29 -2.28
N ILE A 53 -21.72 -11.79 -1.58
CA ILE A 53 -21.76 -11.74 -0.12
C ILE A 53 -22.73 -12.83 0.36
N ARG A 54 -22.31 -13.63 1.34
CA ARG A 54 -23.17 -14.63 2.00
C ARG A 54 -23.22 -14.32 3.49
N VAL A 55 -24.41 -14.06 4.00
CA VAL A 55 -24.63 -13.91 5.44
C VAL A 55 -24.84 -15.32 6.02
N VAL A 56 -23.92 -15.77 6.87
CA VAL A 56 -23.97 -17.11 7.48
C VAL A 56 -24.75 -17.05 8.80
N SER A 57 -24.55 -15.99 9.58
CA SER A 57 -25.29 -15.73 10.82
C SER A 57 -25.31 -14.23 11.14
N LEU A 58 -25.96 -13.84 12.25
CA LEU A 58 -25.92 -12.44 12.73
C LEU A 58 -24.50 -11.94 13.03
N ALA A 59 -23.55 -12.84 13.28
CA ALA A 59 -22.17 -12.51 13.62
C ALA A 59 -21.17 -12.97 12.57
N GLU A 60 -21.59 -13.61 11.48
CA GLU A 60 -20.67 -14.17 10.47
C GLU A 60 -21.12 -13.85 9.05
N VAL A 61 -20.19 -13.29 8.26
CA VAL A 61 -20.36 -12.97 6.85
C VAL A 61 -19.19 -13.53 6.03
N GLU A 62 -19.50 -14.08 4.87
CA GLU A 62 -18.55 -14.52 3.87
C GLU A 62 -18.56 -13.59 2.65
N PHE A 63 -17.39 -13.06 2.30
CA PHE A 63 -17.16 -12.34 1.06
C PHE A 63 -16.46 -13.27 0.07
N VAL A 64 -17.15 -13.61 -1.02
CA VAL A 64 -16.58 -14.34 -2.14
C VAL A 64 -16.01 -13.33 -3.11
N LEU A 65 -14.70 -13.35 -3.29
CA LEU A 65 -14.00 -12.51 -4.25
C LEU A 65 -14.02 -13.15 -5.64
N LYS A 66 -13.96 -12.34 -6.70
CA LYS A 66 -13.89 -12.79 -8.10
C LYS A 66 -12.67 -13.66 -8.41
N THR A 67 -11.66 -13.62 -7.55
CA THR A 67 -10.48 -14.49 -7.63
C THR A 67 -10.75 -15.91 -7.11
N GLY A 68 -11.94 -16.18 -6.58
CA GLY A 68 -12.32 -17.44 -5.94
C GLY A 68 -11.95 -17.53 -4.45
N VAL A 69 -11.27 -16.51 -3.91
CA VAL A 69 -10.94 -16.45 -2.48
C VAL A 69 -12.20 -16.12 -1.68
N VAL A 70 -12.40 -16.82 -0.56
CA VAL A 70 -13.48 -16.55 0.39
C VAL A 70 -12.88 -15.95 1.66
N VAL A 71 -13.30 -14.74 2.00
CA VAL A 71 -12.94 -14.07 3.25
C VAL A 71 -14.10 -14.22 4.21
N ARG A 72 -13.83 -14.77 5.40
CA ARG A 72 -14.80 -14.88 6.48
C ARG A 72 -14.54 -13.78 7.49
N GLU A 73 -15.57 -13.00 7.78
CA GLU A 73 -15.54 -11.98 8.82
C GLU A 73 -16.52 -12.37 9.92
N ILE A 74 -16.01 -12.37 11.16
CA ILE A 74 -16.77 -12.67 12.37
C ILE A 74 -16.69 -11.44 13.26
N LEU A 75 -17.86 -10.91 13.66
CA LEU A 75 -18.00 -9.76 14.57
C LEU A 75 -17.90 -10.19 16.04
#